data_AF-A0A327Z8P0-F1
#
_entry.id   AF-A0A327Z8P0-F1
#
_cell.length_a   1.000
_cell.length_b   1.000
_cell.length_c   1.000
_cell.angle_alpha   90.00
_cell.angle_beta   90.00
_cell.angle_gamma   90.00
#
_symmetry.space_group_name_H-M   'P 1'
#
loop_
_entity.id
_entity.type
_entity.pdbx_description
1 polymer ?
#
loop_
_entity_poly.entity_id
_entity_poly.type
_entity_poly.pdbx_seq_one_letter_code
_entity_poly.pdbx_strand_id
1 'polypeptide(L)'
;MHLDPRTPILVGVGQTSELLDSPDYRRRSPVELAADAARAALADTGADPAAVIAAVDTVATTRQFENSLPGARAPLGRSDNFPRSVAQRLGAHPARAVLDVTGGHTPQRLVNEFAAAIAAGNHEVVLLSGSEAISTILGYAQSPARPDFSEHVDGDLEDRGFGLDGLLDPHTAAHGLTDTTSQYALFDNARRARLKLSREDYATAMGELFAPFTRVAAANPHAAAPVERSAAELVTPTEANRPIADPYTRYVVARDKVNQGAAIVLMSVAAATRLGVPSERWVYLAGHADLRERDLMDRADLSASPASVMAARHALEVAGIGFDSLEFVDLYSCYPIPVFTIADAFGLTADDRRGLTVTGGLPFFGGAGNNYSMHAIASVVSLVRGQPGSCGFVGANGGVMSKYSAGVYTAAPTPWRADDSAALQAEIDAWAAPEQAFVADGWAVVETYTVKHGRDGSRTGVVIGRLEADDRRFIAVSDADLLGGAEPIGTRVFVRSVDGINRVSVV
;
A
#
# COMPACT_ATOMS: atom_id res chain seq x y z
N MET A 1 19.21 -25.12 16.99
CA MET A 1 17.74 -25.30 17.06
C MET A 1 17.34 -26.19 15.88
N HIS A 2 16.51 -27.22 16.08
CA HIS A 2 15.99 -28.01 14.96
C HIS A 2 14.69 -27.34 14.48
N LEU A 3 14.67 -26.86 13.23
CA LEU A 3 13.48 -26.25 12.62
C LEU A 3 12.58 -27.36 12.06
N ASP A 4 11.25 -27.20 12.14
CA ASP A 4 10.33 -28.04 11.39
C ASP A 4 10.70 -27.91 9.89
N PRO A 5 10.88 -29.01 9.14
CA PRO A 5 11.19 -28.96 7.71
C PRO A 5 10.16 -28.17 6.88
N ARG A 6 8.94 -27.98 7.39
CA ARG A 6 7.88 -27.16 6.77
C ARG A 6 7.93 -25.68 7.17
N THR A 7 8.90 -25.25 7.97
CA THR A 7 9.06 -23.82 8.31
C THR A 7 9.23 -23.01 7.02
N PRO A 8 8.40 -21.98 6.78
CA PRO A 8 8.49 -21.14 5.59
C PRO A 8 9.64 -20.14 5.70
N ILE A 9 10.36 -19.95 4.60
CA ILE A 9 11.46 -19.01 4.48
C ILE A 9 11.42 -18.28 3.14
N LEU A 10 11.77 -16.99 3.17
CA LEU A 10 12.07 -16.18 2.00
C LEU A 10 13.51 -16.47 1.61
N VAL A 11 13.73 -16.98 0.40
CA VAL A 11 15.07 -17.40 -0.05
C VAL A 11 15.59 -16.59 -1.23
N GLY A 12 14.73 -15.91 -1.96
CA GLY A 12 15.11 -15.08 -3.10
C GLY A 12 14.23 -13.85 -3.19
N VAL A 13 14.83 -12.69 -3.43
CA VAL A 13 14.11 -11.44 -3.67
C VAL A 13 14.70 -10.73 -4.89
N GLY A 14 13.84 -10.08 -5.67
CA GLY A 14 14.24 -9.46 -6.91
C GLY A 14 13.45 -8.20 -7.18
N GLN A 15 14.12 -7.22 -7.79
CA GLN A 15 13.56 -5.94 -8.17
C GLN A 15 13.98 -5.58 -9.59
N THR A 16 13.11 -4.89 -10.32
CA THR A 16 13.42 -4.29 -11.61
C THR A 16 12.79 -2.91 -11.70
N SER A 17 13.39 -2.05 -12.49
CA SER A 17 12.88 -0.71 -12.78
C SER A 17 13.39 -0.25 -14.14
N GLU A 18 12.67 0.70 -14.74
CA GLU A 18 13.19 1.51 -15.84
C GLU A 18 12.58 2.91 -15.85
N LEU A 19 13.36 3.89 -16.31
CA LEU A 19 12.91 5.27 -16.48
C LEU A 19 12.78 5.56 -17.98
N LEU A 20 11.79 6.37 -18.37
CA LEU A 20 11.52 6.67 -19.78
C LEU A 20 12.69 7.35 -20.50
N ASP A 21 13.51 8.09 -19.76
CA ASP A 21 14.67 8.86 -20.20
C ASP A 21 16.01 8.12 -20.00
N SER A 22 15.97 6.89 -19.46
CA SER A 22 17.17 6.07 -19.32
C SER A 22 17.69 5.60 -20.69
N PRO A 23 19.02 5.58 -20.92
CA PRO A 23 19.59 5.04 -22.17
C PRO A 23 19.23 3.56 -22.39
N ASP A 24 18.98 2.81 -21.32
CA ASP A 24 18.64 1.39 -21.34
C ASP A 24 17.12 1.14 -21.26
N TYR A 25 16.29 2.15 -21.54
CA TYR A 25 14.84 2.03 -21.52
C TYR A 25 14.34 1.05 -22.60
N ARG A 26 13.65 -0.02 -22.17
CA ARG A 26 13.22 -1.10 -23.07
C ARG A 26 11.73 -1.10 -23.41
N ARG A 27 10.93 -0.19 -22.82
CA ARG A 27 9.46 -0.14 -22.96
C ARG A 27 8.80 -1.45 -22.51
N ARG A 28 9.30 -2.02 -21.42
CA ARG A 28 8.85 -3.31 -20.92
C ARG A 28 7.36 -3.26 -20.54
N SER A 29 6.63 -4.32 -20.87
CA SER A 29 5.28 -4.52 -20.37
C SER A 29 5.27 -4.81 -18.86
N PRO A 30 4.12 -4.69 -18.18
CA PRO A 30 4.02 -5.14 -16.79
C PRO A 30 4.51 -6.59 -16.62
N VAL A 31 4.10 -7.50 -17.50
CA VAL A 31 4.51 -8.91 -17.45
C VAL A 31 6.03 -9.06 -17.57
N GLU A 32 6.68 -8.30 -18.46
CA GLU A 32 8.13 -8.35 -18.63
C GLU A 32 8.87 -7.81 -17.39
N LEU A 33 8.37 -6.75 -16.77
CA LEU A 33 8.92 -6.23 -15.51
C LEU A 33 8.79 -7.26 -14.38
N ALA A 34 7.63 -7.88 -14.21
CA ALA A 34 7.45 -8.94 -13.22
C ALA A 34 8.35 -10.15 -13.49
N ALA A 35 8.48 -10.58 -14.75
CA ALA A 35 9.37 -11.67 -15.13
C ALA A 35 10.85 -11.34 -14.90
N ASP A 36 11.30 -10.11 -15.19
CA ASP A 36 12.67 -9.68 -14.90
C ASP A 36 12.96 -9.64 -13.39
N ALA A 37 12.02 -9.15 -12.59
CA ALA A 37 12.13 -9.19 -11.13
C ALA A 37 12.15 -10.64 -10.60
N ALA A 38 11.33 -11.53 -11.16
CA ALA A 38 11.32 -12.94 -10.80
C ALA A 38 12.63 -13.66 -11.17
N ARG A 39 13.23 -13.35 -12.33
CA ARG A 39 14.58 -13.85 -12.67
C ARG A 39 15.63 -13.39 -11.67
N ALA A 40 15.56 -12.12 -11.25
CA ALA A 40 16.45 -11.61 -10.20
C ALA A 40 16.24 -12.34 -8.87
N ALA A 41 14.98 -12.58 -8.46
CA ALA A 41 14.66 -13.33 -7.24
C ALA A 41 15.15 -14.79 -7.29
N LEU A 42 15.00 -15.45 -8.43
CA LEU A 42 15.49 -16.82 -8.66
C LEU A 42 17.03 -16.88 -8.60
N ALA A 43 17.73 -15.91 -9.20
CA ALA A 43 19.18 -15.81 -9.11
C ALA A 43 19.65 -15.52 -7.68
N ASP A 44 18.90 -14.70 -6.93
CA ASP A 44 19.19 -14.34 -5.54
C ASP A 44 19.09 -15.54 -4.57
N THR A 45 18.40 -16.61 -4.95
CA THR A 45 18.36 -17.86 -4.17
C THR A 45 19.74 -18.50 -4.00
N GLY A 46 20.68 -18.24 -4.90
CA GLY A 46 22.00 -18.89 -4.91
C GLY A 46 21.98 -20.38 -5.26
N ALA A 47 20.82 -20.95 -5.59
CA ALA A 47 20.66 -22.30 -6.12
C ALA A 47 20.63 -22.28 -7.66
N ASP A 48 20.59 -23.46 -8.30
CA ASP A 48 20.35 -23.56 -9.75
C ASP A 48 18.95 -23.02 -10.07
N PRO A 49 18.83 -21.90 -10.83
CA PRO A 49 17.54 -21.31 -11.15
C PRO A 49 16.60 -22.30 -11.85
N ALA A 50 17.12 -23.18 -12.71
CA ALA A 50 16.29 -24.15 -13.44
C ALA A 50 15.64 -25.16 -12.49
N ALA A 51 16.38 -25.63 -11.48
CA ALA A 51 15.87 -26.53 -10.45
C ALA A 51 14.81 -25.84 -9.58
N VAL A 52 15.03 -24.57 -9.20
CA VAL A 52 14.03 -23.80 -8.42
C VAL A 52 12.78 -23.56 -9.25
N ILE A 53 12.92 -23.13 -10.52
CA ILE A 53 11.80 -22.92 -11.46
C ILE A 53 10.94 -24.18 -11.60
N ALA A 54 11.58 -25.35 -11.78
CA ALA A 54 10.89 -26.62 -11.92
C ALA A 54 10.13 -27.04 -10.64
N ALA A 55 10.55 -26.52 -9.48
CA ALA A 55 9.92 -26.81 -8.20
C ALA A 55 8.78 -25.85 -7.83
N VAL A 56 8.64 -24.70 -8.53
CA VAL A 56 7.57 -23.72 -8.26
C VAL A 56 6.20 -24.37 -8.49
N ASP A 57 5.47 -24.61 -7.41
CA ASP A 57 4.12 -25.19 -7.48
C ASP A 57 3.03 -24.13 -7.67
N THR A 58 3.30 -22.89 -7.22
CA THR A 58 2.35 -21.78 -7.25
C THR A 58 3.02 -20.48 -7.68
N VAL A 59 2.38 -19.76 -8.59
CA VAL A 59 2.70 -18.36 -8.90
C VAL A 59 1.52 -17.49 -8.47
N ALA A 60 1.76 -16.56 -7.55
CA ALA A 60 0.74 -15.62 -7.08
C ALA A 60 1.19 -14.18 -7.35
N THR A 61 0.31 -13.36 -7.91
CA THR A 61 0.66 -12.01 -8.30
C THR A 61 -0.30 -10.96 -7.78
N THR A 62 0.25 -9.78 -7.47
CA THR A 62 -0.58 -8.59 -7.23
C THR A 62 -1.23 -8.12 -8.52
N ARG A 63 -2.42 -7.55 -8.40
CA ARG A 63 -3.16 -6.96 -9.52
C ARG A 63 -2.57 -5.64 -9.98
N GLN A 64 -2.45 -5.45 -11.30
CA GLN A 64 -2.05 -4.18 -11.91
C GLN A 64 -3.19 -3.16 -11.84
N PHE A 65 -2.90 -1.86 -11.94
CA PHE A 65 -3.92 -0.81 -11.96
C PHE A 65 -4.90 -0.95 -13.14
N GLU A 66 -4.41 -1.32 -14.32
CA GLU A 66 -5.25 -1.61 -15.49
C GLU A 66 -6.18 -2.83 -15.34
N ASN A 67 -5.99 -3.59 -14.24
CA ASN A 67 -6.79 -4.75 -13.85
C ASN A 67 -7.55 -4.51 -12.54
N SER A 68 -7.42 -3.33 -11.90
CA SER A 68 -7.87 -3.07 -10.53
C SER A 68 -9.31 -2.57 -10.37
N LEU A 69 -9.99 -2.21 -11.45
CA LEU A 69 -11.36 -1.71 -11.40
C LEU A 69 -12.22 -2.33 -12.52
N PRO A 70 -13.52 -2.55 -12.27
CA PRO A 70 -14.47 -2.89 -13.33
C PRO A 70 -14.41 -1.86 -14.46
N GLY A 71 -14.23 -2.33 -15.69
CA GLY A 71 -14.17 -1.46 -16.88
C GLY A 71 -12.87 -0.65 -17.02
N ALA A 72 -11.83 -0.94 -16.22
CA ALA A 72 -10.51 -0.35 -16.41
C ALA A 72 -9.99 -0.56 -17.85
N ARG A 73 -9.52 0.53 -18.46
CA ARG A 73 -8.99 0.55 -19.82
C ARG A 73 -7.49 0.28 -19.81
N ALA A 74 -7.05 -0.67 -20.62
CA ALA A 74 -5.63 -0.94 -20.89
C ALA A 74 -5.28 -0.39 -22.29
N PRO A 75 -4.85 0.88 -22.41
CA PRO A 75 -4.69 1.53 -23.72
C PRO A 75 -3.56 0.95 -24.58
N LEU A 76 -2.64 0.21 -23.96
CA LEU A 76 -1.59 -0.54 -24.65
C LEU A 76 -1.86 -2.05 -24.70
N GLY A 77 -3.02 -2.52 -24.27
CA GLY A 77 -3.29 -3.95 -24.07
C GLY A 77 -2.83 -4.45 -22.70
N ARG A 78 -3.20 -5.69 -22.37
CA ARG A 78 -2.84 -6.38 -21.11
C ARG A 78 -2.81 -7.89 -21.32
N SER A 79 -2.16 -8.61 -20.40
CA SER A 79 -2.32 -10.05 -20.26
C SER A 79 -3.68 -10.40 -19.66
N ASP A 80 -4.34 -11.43 -20.19
CA ASP A 80 -5.57 -11.99 -19.61
C ASP A 80 -5.32 -13.00 -18.48
N ASN A 81 -4.09 -13.50 -18.36
CA ASN A 81 -3.66 -14.36 -17.27
C ASN A 81 -2.22 -13.99 -16.84
N PHE A 82 -2.15 -12.86 -16.13
CA PHE A 82 -0.88 -12.26 -15.71
C PHE A 82 0.07 -13.23 -14.96
N PRO A 83 -0.37 -14.03 -13.97
CA PRO A 83 0.52 -14.98 -13.29
C PRO A 83 1.11 -16.02 -14.25
N ARG A 84 0.32 -16.58 -15.19
CA ARG A 84 0.82 -17.56 -16.16
C ARG A 84 1.72 -16.93 -17.21
N SER A 85 1.44 -15.70 -17.62
CA SER A 85 2.30 -14.94 -18.53
C SER A 85 3.69 -14.70 -17.94
N VAL A 86 3.77 -14.45 -16.62
CA VAL A 86 5.04 -14.40 -15.88
C VAL A 86 5.68 -15.78 -15.83
N ALA A 87 4.94 -16.82 -15.45
CA ALA A 87 5.45 -18.19 -15.36
C ALA A 87 6.04 -18.70 -16.68
N GLN A 88 5.34 -18.48 -17.80
CA GLN A 88 5.76 -18.90 -19.15
C GLN A 88 7.11 -18.28 -19.53
N ARG A 89 7.35 -17.00 -19.20
CA ARG A 89 8.63 -16.31 -19.46
C ARG A 89 9.81 -16.83 -18.63
N LEU A 90 9.52 -17.52 -17.53
CA LEU A 90 10.50 -18.17 -16.68
C LEU A 90 10.70 -19.65 -17.08
N GLY A 91 9.81 -20.23 -17.89
CA GLY A 91 9.74 -21.67 -18.12
C GLY A 91 9.17 -22.45 -16.92
N ALA A 92 8.43 -21.76 -16.03
CA ALA A 92 7.75 -22.38 -14.90
C ALA A 92 6.38 -22.94 -15.33
N HIS A 93 5.99 -24.08 -14.76
CA HIS A 93 4.70 -24.72 -15.01
C HIS A 93 3.94 -24.96 -13.69
N PRO A 94 3.54 -23.90 -12.97
CA PRO A 94 2.90 -24.03 -11.67
C PRO A 94 1.53 -24.70 -11.79
N ALA A 95 1.20 -25.52 -10.80
CA ALA A 95 -0.12 -26.12 -10.67
C ALA A 95 -1.18 -25.04 -10.41
N ARG A 96 -0.83 -24.00 -9.63
CA ARG A 96 -1.74 -22.91 -9.25
C ARG A 96 -1.22 -21.54 -9.71
N ALA A 97 -2.11 -20.75 -10.29
CA ALA A 97 -1.84 -19.39 -10.75
C ALA A 97 -2.88 -18.45 -10.12
N VAL A 98 -2.44 -17.51 -9.29
CA VAL A 98 -3.32 -16.64 -8.49
C VAL A 98 -3.13 -15.18 -8.87
N LEU A 99 -4.23 -14.50 -9.21
CA LEU A 99 -4.28 -13.04 -9.31
C LEU A 99 -5.07 -12.48 -8.13
N ASP A 100 -4.38 -11.74 -7.29
CA ASP A 100 -4.92 -11.27 -6.02
C ASP A 100 -5.85 -10.05 -6.16
N VAL A 101 -6.47 -9.63 -5.06
CA VAL A 101 -7.30 -8.42 -5.01
C VAL A 101 -6.49 -7.12 -5.14
N THR A 102 -7.17 -5.99 -5.29
CA THR A 102 -6.56 -4.66 -5.28
C THR A 102 -6.19 -4.20 -3.86
N GLY A 103 -5.08 -3.47 -3.73
CA GLY A 103 -4.67 -2.73 -2.54
C GLY A 103 -3.22 -2.97 -2.15
N GLY A 104 -2.50 -1.93 -1.72
CA GLY A 104 -1.07 -1.98 -1.36
C GLY A 104 -0.67 -2.93 -0.22
N HIS A 105 -1.63 -3.46 0.54
CA HIS A 105 -1.45 -4.52 1.54
C HIS A 105 -1.10 -5.89 0.93
N THR A 106 -1.48 -6.15 -0.33
CA THR A 106 -1.48 -7.50 -0.90
C THR A 106 -0.11 -8.18 -0.97
N PRO A 107 1.04 -7.51 -1.23
CA PRO A 107 2.33 -8.18 -1.18
C PRO A 107 2.64 -8.85 0.16
N GLN A 108 2.38 -8.14 1.27
CA GLN A 108 2.63 -8.66 2.61
C GLN A 108 1.62 -9.75 2.96
N ARG A 109 0.34 -9.55 2.64
CA ARG A 109 -0.69 -10.58 2.85
C ARG A 109 -0.40 -11.87 2.10
N LEU A 110 0.09 -11.78 0.86
CA LEU A 110 0.50 -12.96 0.08
C LEU A 110 1.68 -13.69 0.74
N VAL A 111 2.65 -12.96 1.31
CA VAL A 111 3.72 -13.59 2.11
C VAL A 111 3.13 -14.30 3.33
N ASN A 112 2.25 -13.65 4.09
CA ASN A 112 1.62 -14.23 5.28
C ASN A 112 0.82 -15.50 4.93
N GLU A 113 -0.03 -15.42 3.91
CA GLU A 113 -0.89 -16.51 3.44
C GLU A 113 -0.07 -17.72 2.98
N PHE A 114 0.90 -17.52 2.09
CA PHE A 114 1.69 -18.63 1.55
C PHE A 114 2.72 -19.16 2.54
N ALA A 115 3.19 -18.35 3.50
CA ALA A 115 3.98 -18.85 4.62
C ALA A 115 3.15 -19.80 5.51
N ALA A 116 1.91 -19.42 5.85
CA ALA A 116 0.99 -20.28 6.59
C ALA A 116 0.66 -21.57 5.83
N ALA A 117 0.46 -21.47 4.52
CA ALA A 117 0.14 -22.63 3.68
C ALA A 117 1.33 -23.60 3.52
N ILE A 118 2.57 -23.09 3.44
CA ILE A 118 3.79 -23.91 3.49
C ILE A 118 3.95 -24.57 4.87
N ALA A 119 3.75 -23.83 5.95
CA ALA A 119 3.79 -24.38 7.32
C ALA A 119 2.77 -25.50 7.54
N ALA A 120 1.60 -25.39 6.90
CA ALA A 120 0.57 -26.43 6.90
C ALA A 120 0.92 -27.65 6.02
N GLY A 121 1.90 -27.53 5.11
CA GLY A 121 2.30 -28.58 4.16
C GLY A 121 1.48 -28.61 2.87
N ASN A 122 0.75 -27.54 2.56
CA ASN A 122 -0.07 -27.44 1.35
C ASN A 122 0.73 -26.96 0.12
N HIS A 123 1.88 -26.35 0.35
CA HIS A 123 2.79 -25.81 -0.67
C HIS A 123 4.24 -26.05 -0.26
N GLU A 124 5.16 -26.12 -1.23
CA GLU A 124 6.59 -26.23 -0.96
C GLU A 124 7.40 -25.07 -1.52
N VAL A 125 7.09 -24.57 -2.73
CA VAL A 125 7.81 -23.48 -3.39
C VAL A 125 6.82 -22.56 -4.11
N VAL A 126 6.78 -21.30 -3.68
CA VAL A 126 5.86 -20.28 -4.18
C VAL A 126 6.65 -19.10 -4.73
N LEU A 127 6.30 -18.66 -5.94
CA LEU A 127 6.79 -17.41 -6.51
C LEU A 127 5.71 -16.33 -6.36
N LEU A 128 6.03 -15.28 -5.63
CA LEU A 128 5.23 -14.07 -5.54
C LEU A 128 5.80 -13.02 -6.49
N SER A 129 4.94 -12.30 -7.23
CA SER A 129 5.42 -11.23 -8.12
C SER A 129 4.39 -10.12 -8.35
N GLY A 130 4.86 -8.95 -8.74
CA GLY A 130 4.00 -7.85 -9.14
C GLY A 130 4.78 -6.78 -9.90
N SER A 131 4.06 -5.90 -10.58
CA SER A 131 4.68 -4.85 -11.39
C SER A 131 3.67 -3.82 -11.87
N GLU A 132 4.16 -2.64 -12.23
CA GLU A 132 3.43 -1.62 -12.98
C GLU A 132 4.31 -1.05 -14.09
N ALA A 133 3.71 -0.70 -15.22
CA ALA A 133 4.36 0.00 -16.34
C ALA A 133 3.67 1.34 -16.68
N ILE A 134 3.10 2.01 -15.67
CA ILE A 134 2.22 3.18 -15.83
C ILE A 134 2.93 4.33 -16.57
N SER A 135 4.24 4.53 -16.33
CA SER A 135 5.01 5.53 -17.07
C SER A 135 5.05 5.24 -18.57
N THR A 136 5.33 3.98 -18.95
CA THR A 136 5.30 3.56 -20.37
C THR A 136 3.90 3.68 -20.95
N ILE A 137 2.89 3.18 -20.23
CA ILE A 137 1.49 3.19 -20.64
C ILE A 137 1.03 4.61 -20.96
N LEU A 138 1.20 5.55 -20.02
CA LEU A 138 0.78 6.93 -20.22
C LEU A 138 1.63 7.67 -21.27
N GLY A 139 2.93 7.37 -21.35
CA GLY A 139 3.84 7.98 -22.32
C GLY A 139 3.55 7.59 -23.77
N TYR A 140 3.01 6.37 -24.00
CA TYR A 140 2.81 5.82 -25.33
C TYR A 140 1.34 5.62 -25.74
N ALA A 141 0.37 5.79 -24.84
CA ALA A 141 -1.06 5.52 -25.12
C ALA A 141 -1.61 6.21 -26.38
N GLN A 142 -1.10 7.40 -26.72
CA GLN A 142 -1.50 8.18 -27.90
C GLN A 142 -0.41 8.24 -28.99
N SER A 143 0.68 7.47 -28.83
CA SER A 143 1.81 7.46 -29.76
C SER A 143 1.55 6.55 -30.95
N PRO A 144 1.98 6.92 -32.18
CA PRO A 144 1.99 5.99 -33.31
C PRO A 144 2.97 4.83 -33.12
N ALA A 145 3.98 4.99 -32.24
CA ALA A 145 4.97 3.97 -31.91
C ALA A 145 4.63 3.20 -30.62
N ARG A 146 3.33 3.11 -30.29
CA ARG A 146 2.86 2.42 -29.08
C ARG A 146 3.22 0.92 -29.11
N PRO A 147 3.80 0.36 -28.04
CA PRO A 147 3.97 -1.09 -27.95
C PRO A 147 2.61 -1.76 -27.74
N ASP A 148 2.55 -3.06 -28.00
CA ASP A 148 1.39 -3.92 -27.71
C ASP A 148 1.73 -4.81 -26.51
N PHE A 149 1.00 -4.62 -25.43
CA PHE A 149 1.08 -5.38 -24.18
C PHE A 149 -0.04 -6.42 -24.08
N SER A 150 -0.86 -6.56 -25.13
CA SER A 150 -1.86 -7.62 -25.21
C SER A 150 -1.17 -8.97 -25.21
N GLU A 151 -1.61 -9.85 -24.32
CA GLU A 151 -1.08 -11.19 -24.22
C GLU A 151 -2.18 -12.16 -23.87
N HIS A 152 -2.14 -13.33 -24.52
CA HIS A 152 -3.02 -14.45 -24.25
C HIS A 152 -2.18 -15.66 -23.87
N VAL A 153 -2.49 -16.29 -22.75
CA VAL A 153 -1.84 -17.52 -22.31
C VAL A 153 -2.88 -18.50 -21.75
N ASP A 154 -2.76 -19.76 -22.17
CA ASP A 154 -3.65 -20.83 -21.73
C ASP A 154 -3.44 -21.21 -20.26
N GLY A 155 -4.49 -21.79 -19.66
CA GLY A 155 -4.48 -22.43 -18.36
C GLY A 155 -5.30 -21.69 -17.30
N ASP A 156 -5.59 -22.39 -16.19
CA ASP A 156 -6.49 -21.89 -15.16
C ASP A 156 -5.96 -20.64 -14.46
N LEU A 157 -6.86 -19.72 -14.13
CA LEU A 157 -6.56 -18.52 -13.34
C LEU A 157 -7.49 -18.49 -12.12
N GLU A 158 -6.90 -18.48 -10.92
CA GLU A 158 -7.63 -18.09 -9.71
C GLU A 158 -7.62 -16.55 -9.62
N ASP A 159 -8.60 -15.92 -10.24
CA ASP A 159 -8.86 -14.49 -10.08
C ASP A 159 -9.71 -14.26 -8.82
N ARG A 160 -9.14 -13.60 -7.81
CA ARG A 160 -9.80 -13.32 -6.51
C ARG A 160 -10.74 -12.11 -6.55
N GLY A 161 -10.98 -11.55 -7.72
CA GLY A 161 -11.75 -10.33 -7.93
C GLY A 161 -11.00 -9.06 -7.55
N PHE A 162 -11.74 -7.96 -7.47
CA PHE A 162 -11.15 -6.64 -7.21
C PHE A 162 -11.00 -6.33 -5.70
N GLY A 163 -11.79 -6.98 -4.83
CA GLY A 163 -11.77 -6.75 -3.39
C GLY A 163 -12.16 -5.33 -2.98
N LEU A 164 -13.13 -4.73 -3.70
CA LEU A 164 -13.61 -3.35 -3.55
C LEU A 164 -14.74 -3.20 -2.52
N ASP A 165 -15.16 -4.29 -1.87
CA ASP A 165 -16.24 -4.28 -0.88
C ASP A 165 -15.91 -3.33 0.30
N GLY A 166 -16.80 -2.35 0.52
CA GLY A 166 -16.63 -1.29 1.51
C GLY A 166 -15.62 -0.19 1.13
N LEU A 167 -14.98 -0.27 -0.04
CA LEU A 167 -14.05 0.75 -0.56
C LEU A 167 -14.71 1.71 -1.56
N LEU A 168 -15.75 1.25 -2.24
CA LEU A 168 -16.55 2.06 -3.17
C LEU A 168 -18.00 2.06 -2.69
N ASP A 169 -18.42 3.15 -2.07
CA ASP A 169 -19.81 3.37 -1.69
C ASP A 169 -20.50 4.35 -2.67
N PRO A 170 -21.58 3.94 -3.36
CA PRO A 170 -22.31 4.81 -4.28
C PRO A 170 -22.75 6.14 -3.67
N HIS A 171 -23.09 6.16 -2.37
CA HIS A 171 -23.52 7.39 -1.71
C HIS A 171 -22.36 8.39 -1.55
N THR A 172 -21.18 7.93 -1.10
CA THR A 172 -19.97 8.78 -1.08
C THR A 172 -19.54 9.22 -2.49
N ALA A 173 -19.67 8.35 -3.49
CA ALA A 173 -19.33 8.67 -4.87
C ALA A 173 -20.24 9.76 -5.46
N ALA A 174 -21.54 9.72 -5.14
CA ALA A 174 -22.51 10.75 -5.52
C ALA A 174 -22.15 12.14 -4.96
N HIS A 175 -21.44 12.20 -3.83
CA HIS A 175 -20.94 13.44 -3.20
C HIS A 175 -19.52 13.80 -3.64
N GLY A 176 -19.00 13.15 -4.68
CA GLY A 176 -17.70 13.48 -5.28
C GLY A 176 -16.48 12.90 -4.55
N LEU A 177 -16.68 12.02 -3.57
CA LEU A 177 -15.61 11.34 -2.82
C LEU A 177 -15.16 10.05 -3.53
N THR A 178 -14.68 10.19 -4.76
CA THR A 178 -14.37 9.06 -5.66
C THR A 178 -12.88 8.71 -5.75
N ASP A 179 -11.99 9.61 -5.32
CA ASP A 179 -10.54 9.40 -5.37
C ASP A 179 -9.95 9.21 -3.98
N THR A 180 -8.88 8.41 -3.91
CA THR A 180 -8.20 8.09 -2.66
C THR A 180 -7.59 9.33 -2.01
N THR A 181 -7.08 10.29 -2.80
CA THR A 181 -6.46 11.52 -2.27
C THR A 181 -7.42 12.29 -1.38
N SER A 182 -8.65 12.49 -1.84
CA SER A 182 -9.70 13.17 -1.09
C SER A 182 -10.15 12.39 0.14
N GLN A 183 -10.17 11.05 0.05
CA GLN A 183 -10.52 10.19 1.19
C GLN A 183 -9.43 10.21 2.29
N TYR A 184 -8.15 10.12 1.93
CA TYR A 184 -7.04 10.25 2.87
C TYR A 184 -6.99 11.64 3.52
N ALA A 185 -7.29 12.67 2.74
CA ALA A 185 -7.32 14.05 3.22
C ALA A 185 -8.33 14.27 4.35
N LEU A 186 -9.48 13.58 4.32
CA LEU A 186 -10.45 13.60 5.41
C LEU A 186 -9.83 13.07 6.72
N PHE A 187 -9.01 12.03 6.66
CA PHE A 187 -8.35 11.47 7.85
C PHE A 187 -7.22 12.37 8.36
N ASP A 188 -6.41 12.95 7.46
CA ASP A 188 -5.36 13.90 7.86
C ASP A 188 -5.96 15.16 8.49
N ASN A 189 -7.07 15.70 7.96
CA ASN A 189 -7.76 16.83 8.58
C ASN A 189 -8.40 16.47 9.93
N ALA A 190 -8.97 15.27 10.07
CA ALA A 190 -9.48 14.79 11.35
C ALA A 190 -8.34 14.66 12.39
N ARG A 191 -7.19 14.10 11.99
CA ARG A 191 -5.98 14.01 12.84
C ARG A 191 -5.45 15.38 13.22
N ARG A 192 -5.36 16.31 12.27
CA ARG A 192 -4.96 17.69 12.53
C ARG A 192 -5.82 18.34 13.60
N ALA A 193 -7.15 18.21 13.50
CA ALA A 193 -8.08 18.74 14.49
C ALA A 193 -7.92 18.07 15.87
N ARG A 194 -7.79 16.73 15.92
CA ARG A 194 -7.52 16.00 17.19
C ARG A 194 -6.26 16.52 17.89
N LEU A 195 -5.20 16.77 17.13
CA LEU A 195 -3.92 17.27 17.63
C LEU A 195 -3.90 18.78 17.89
N LYS A 196 -4.99 19.50 17.53
CA LYS A 196 -5.12 20.96 17.66
C LYS A 196 -4.01 21.72 16.93
N LEU A 197 -3.54 21.17 15.82
CA LEU A 197 -2.50 21.80 15.00
C LEU A 197 -3.12 22.78 14.01
N SER A 198 -2.44 23.91 13.82
CA SER A 198 -2.77 24.80 12.70
C SER A 198 -2.50 24.10 11.36
N ARG A 199 -3.05 24.65 10.28
CA ARG A 199 -2.77 24.14 8.92
C ARG A 199 -1.27 24.22 8.58
N GLU A 200 -0.60 25.28 9.02
CA GLU A 200 0.83 25.51 8.78
C GLU A 200 1.70 24.53 9.58
N ASP A 201 1.37 24.31 10.86
CA ASP A 201 2.09 23.34 11.70
C ASP A 201 1.90 21.92 11.17
N TYR A 202 0.69 21.58 10.70
CA TYR A 202 0.43 20.27 10.13
C TYR A 202 1.14 20.05 8.79
N ALA A 203 1.19 21.07 7.94
CA ALA A 203 1.98 21.06 6.72
C ALA A 203 3.47 20.85 7.05
N THR A 204 4.00 21.58 8.04
CA THR A 204 5.38 21.42 8.51
C THR A 204 5.64 19.97 8.96
N ALA A 205 4.76 19.39 9.78
CA ALA A 205 4.87 18.01 10.22
C ALA A 205 4.87 17.01 9.05
N MET A 206 4.03 17.20 8.03
CA MET A 206 4.03 16.36 6.83
C MET A 206 5.35 16.48 6.04
N GLY A 207 5.89 17.69 5.92
CA GLY A 207 7.17 17.93 5.26
C GLY A 207 8.33 17.28 6.01
N GLU A 208 8.39 17.44 7.32
CA GLU A 208 9.40 16.84 8.19
C GLU A 208 9.36 15.31 8.15
N LEU A 209 8.16 14.73 8.15
CA LEU A 209 7.96 13.28 8.03
C LEU A 209 8.59 12.73 6.73
N PHE A 210 8.39 13.41 5.60
CA PHE A 210 8.77 12.88 4.28
C PHE A 210 10.14 13.34 3.78
N ALA A 211 10.76 14.36 4.37
CA ALA A 211 12.12 14.76 3.97
C ALA A 211 13.14 13.60 4.06
N PRO A 212 13.20 12.80 5.16
CA PRO A 212 14.06 11.61 5.23
C PRO A 212 13.75 10.55 4.17
N PHE A 213 12.47 10.37 3.80
CA PHE A 213 12.06 9.41 2.77
C PHE A 213 12.66 9.77 1.42
N THR A 214 12.73 11.06 1.08
CA THR A 214 13.33 11.52 -0.18
C THR A 214 14.81 11.19 -0.29
N ARG A 215 15.54 11.24 0.84
CA ARG A 215 16.97 10.90 0.90
C ARG A 215 17.19 9.41 0.66
N VAL A 216 16.37 8.56 1.29
CA VAL A 216 16.40 7.11 1.06
C VAL A 216 16.06 6.78 -0.39
N ALA A 217 15.02 7.40 -0.95
CA ALA A 217 14.66 7.21 -2.35
C ALA A 217 15.77 7.67 -3.33
N ALA A 218 16.43 8.80 -3.06
CA ALA A 218 17.51 9.30 -3.90
C ALA A 218 18.72 8.36 -3.96
N ALA A 219 18.97 7.59 -2.91
CA ALA A 219 20.01 6.57 -2.87
C ALA A 219 19.57 5.20 -3.44
N ASN A 220 18.27 5.00 -3.71
CA ASN A 220 17.74 3.73 -4.15
C ASN A 220 17.77 3.63 -5.70
N PRO A 221 18.50 2.66 -6.29
CA PRO A 221 18.62 2.54 -7.75
C PRO A 221 17.31 2.22 -8.46
N HIS A 222 16.29 1.76 -7.72
CA HIS A 222 14.98 1.47 -8.28
C HIS A 222 14.00 2.64 -8.20
N ALA A 223 14.38 3.76 -7.58
CA ALA A 223 13.47 4.90 -7.40
C ALA A 223 13.10 5.57 -8.72
N ALA A 224 11.81 5.89 -8.87
CA ALA A 224 11.27 6.58 -10.04
C ALA A 224 11.49 8.10 -10.03
N ALA A 225 11.78 8.68 -8.87
CA ALA A 225 12.07 10.11 -8.71
C ALA A 225 13.15 10.35 -7.63
N PRO A 226 14.42 10.02 -7.93
CA PRO A 226 15.53 10.07 -6.97
C PRO A 226 16.03 11.50 -6.72
N VAL A 227 15.16 12.36 -6.20
CA VAL A 227 15.49 13.77 -5.88
C VAL A 227 15.24 13.99 -4.39
N GLU A 228 16.30 14.25 -3.65
CA GLU A 228 16.23 14.69 -2.25
C GLU A 228 15.58 16.08 -2.16
N ARG A 229 14.68 16.26 -1.20
CA ARG A 229 13.95 17.51 -0.98
C ARG A 229 13.95 17.89 0.48
N SER A 230 13.92 19.19 0.73
CA SER A 230 13.74 19.72 2.09
C SER A 230 12.28 19.60 2.55
N ALA A 231 12.06 19.58 3.87
CA ALA A 231 10.73 19.56 4.46
C ALA A 231 9.85 20.72 3.97
N ALA A 232 10.41 21.94 3.93
CA ALA A 232 9.70 23.13 3.44
C ALA A 232 9.32 23.02 1.97
N GLU A 233 10.21 22.50 1.12
CA GLU A 233 9.92 22.31 -0.32
C GLU A 233 8.74 21.36 -0.55
N LEU A 234 8.65 20.28 0.25
CA LEU A 234 7.61 19.27 0.10
C LEU A 234 6.20 19.82 0.29
N VAL A 235 6.03 20.85 1.12
CA VAL A 235 4.71 21.37 1.50
C VAL A 235 4.44 22.80 1.05
N THR A 236 5.45 23.51 0.54
CA THR A 236 5.26 24.84 -0.05
C THR A 236 4.55 24.73 -1.40
N PRO A 237 3.33 25.29 -1.56
CA PRO A 237 2.63 25.27 -2.83
C PRO A 237 3.39 26.06 -3.90
N THR A 238 3.61 25.44 -5.05
CA THR A 238 4.16 26.07 -6.26
C THR A 238 3.42 25.55 -7.48
N GLU A 239 3.74 26.04 -8.68
CA GLU A 239 3.19 25.46 -9.92
C GLU A 239 3.55 23.96 -10.05
N ALA A 240 4.80 23.60 -9.71
CA ALA A 240 5.27 22.22 -9.75
C ALA A 240 4.71 21.37 -8.58
N ASN A 241 4.57 21.98 -7.41
CA ASN A 241 4.04 21.39 -6.17
C ASN A 241 2.62 21.90 -5.86
N ARG A 242 1.73 21.87 -6.84
CA ARG A 242 0.37 22.40 -6.69
C ARG A 242 -0.43 21.66 -5.59
N PRO A 243 -1.41 22.32 -4.95
CA PRO A 243 -2.42 21.65 -4.14
C PRO A 243 -3.20 20.59 -4.94
N ILE A 244 -3.54 19.47 -4.31
CA ILE A 244 -4.33 18.37 -4.92
C ILE A 244 -5.66 18.22 -4.20
N ALA A 245 -5.61 17.94 -2.90
CA ALA A 245 -6.75 17.94 -2.01
C ALA A 245 -6.25 18.37 -0.64
N ASP A 246 -6.86 19.36 0.00
CA ASP A 246 -6.41 19.86 1.31
C ASP A 246 -6.35 18.72 2.33
N PRO A 247 -5.19 18.47 2.99
CA PRO A 247 -4.05 19.38 3.14
C PRO A 247 -2.85 19.13 2.19
N TYR A 248 -3.00 18.26 1.19
CA TYR A 248 -1.90 17.76 0.37
C TYR A 248 -1.54 18.65 -0.82
N THR A 249 -0.26 18.95 -0.91
CA THR A 249 0.42 19.32 -2.15
C THR A 249 0.87 18.07 -2.91
N ARG A 250 1.20 18.23 -4.20
CA ARG A 250 1.59 17.13 -5.07
C ARG A 250 2.75 16.27 -4.53
N TYR A 251 3.76 16.86 -3.90
CA TYR A 251 4.99 16.17 -3.50
C TYR A 251 4.81 15.24 -2.30
N VAL A 252 3.75 15.38 -1.52
CA VAL A 252 3.42 14.48 -0.40
C VAL A 252 2.35 13.44 -0.77
N VAL A 253 2.05 13.31 -2.07
CA VAL A 253 1.11 12.32 -2.61
C VAL A 253 1.87 11.29 -3.44
N ALA A 254 1.47 10.02 -3.34
CA ALA A 254 2.06 8.91 -4.08
C ALA A 254 2.23 9.20 -5.57
N ARG A 255 3.36 8.76 -6.12
CA ARG A 255 3.66 8.80 -7.55
C ARG A 255 3.39 7.44 -8.16
N ASP A 256 2.29 7.30 -8.89
CA ASP A 256 1.94 6.08 -9.63
C ASP A 256 2.68 5.93 -10.98
N LYS A 257 3.21 7.03 -11.53
CA LYS A 257 3.97 7.04 -12.79
C LYS A 257 5.34 6.41 -12.64
N VAL A 258 5.38 5.09 -12.69
CA VAL A 258 6.57 4.25 -12.57
C VAL A 258 6.56 3.11 -13.60
N ASN A 259 7.75 2.55 -13.88
CA ASN A 259 7.91 1.23 -14.47
C ASN A 259 8.77 0.41 -13.50
N GLN A 260 8.14 -0.46 -12.70
CA GLN A 260 8.78 -1.17 -11.59
C GLN A 260 8.17 -2.57 -11.45
N GLY A 261 8.98 -3.54 -11.05
CA GLY A 261 8.53 -4.88 -10.70
C GLY A 261 9.32 -5.45 -9.52
N ALA A 262 8.70 -6.31 -8.74
CA ALA A 262 9.34 -7.04 -7.65
C ALA A 262 8.85 -8.49 -7.61
N ALA A 263 9.67 -9.36 -7.01
CA ALA A 263 9.34 -10.76 -6.81
C ALA A 263 10.01 -11.34 -5.56
N ILE A 264 9.38 -12.38 -5.00
CA ILE A 264 9.85 -13.11 -3.82
C ILE A 264 9.70 -14.60 -4.09
N VAL A 265 10.72 -15.39 -3.76
CA VAL A 265 10.66 -16.85 -3.72
C VAL A 265 10.51 -17.29 -2.25
N LEU A 266 9.34 -17.85 -1.93
CA LEU A 266 9.03 -18.51 -0.65
C LEU A 266 9.23 -20.02 -0.81
N MET A 267 9.80 -20.68 0.20
CA MET A 267 9.80 -22.14 0.24
C MET A 267 9.88 -22.70 1.66
N SER A 268 9.64 -24.00 1.81
CA SER A 268 9.91 -24.71 3.06
C SER A 268 11.43 -24.91 3.27
N VAL A 269 11.86 -25.03 4.53
CA VAL A 269 13.25 -25.43 4.88
C VAL A 269 13.65 -26.74 4.19
N ALA A 270 12.73 -27.70 4.07
CA ALA A 270 12.95 -28.97 3.36
C ALA A 270 13.25 -28.74 1.87
N ALA A 271 12.46 -27.91 1.20
CA ALA A 271 12.65 -27.59 -0.22
C ALA A 271 13.95 -26.81 -0.44
N ALA A 272 14.26 -25.83 0.42
CA ALA A 272 15.51 -25.09 0.37
C ALA A 272 16.74 -26.00 0.49
N THR A 273 16.70 -26.94 1.45
CA THR A 273 17.77 -27.93 1.64
C THR A 273 17.90 -28.85 0.43
N ARG A 274 16.77 -29.36 -0.09
CA ARG A 274 16.72 -30.24 -1.26
C ARG A 274 17.24 -29.59 -2.53
N LEU A 275 16.96 -28.31 -2.73
CA LEU A 275 17.35 -27.53 -3.90
C LEU A 275 18.75 -26.89 -3.76
N GLY A 276 19.40 -27.06 -2.60
CA GLY A 276 20.74 -26.53 -2.36
C GLY A 276 20.80 -25.02 -2.16
N VAL A 277 19.73 -24.40 -1.66
CA VAL A 277 19.71 -22.97 -1.31
C VAL A 277 20.60 -22.74 -0.08
N PRO A 278 21.64 -21.90 -0.16
CA PRO A 278 22.53 -21.63 0.96
C PRO A 278 21.80 -20.99 2.15
N SER A 279 22.11 -21.42 3.38
CA SER A 279 21.39 -20.98 4.60
C SER A 279 21.50 -19.48 4.88
N GLU A 280 22.55 -18.81 4.41
CA GLU A 280 22.72 -17.36 4.49
C GLU A 280 21.69 -16.58 3.65
N ARG A 281 20.99 -17.26 2.74
CA ARG A 281 19.86 -16.70 1.99
C ARG A 281 18.55 -16.81 2.74
N TRP A 282 18.47 -17.55 3.85
CA TRP A 282 17.20 -17.82 4.49
C TRP A 282 16.78 -16.65 5.39
N VAL A 283 15.61 -16.07 5.10
CA VAL A 283 14.96 -15.08 5.95
C VAL A 283 13.62 -15.63 6.42
N TYR A 284 13.37 -15.54 7.71
CA TYR A 284 12.18 -16.05 8.37
C TYR A 284 11.16 -14.93 8.58
N LEU A 285 9.89 -15.25 8.41
CA LEU A 285 8.78 -14.40 8.86
C LEU A 285 8.54 -14.70 10.34
N ALA A 286 9.17 -13.93 11.22
CA ALA A 286 9.11 -14.13 12.66
C ALA A 286 7.75 -13.76 13.25
N GLY A 287 7.05 -12.83 12.63
CA GLY A 287 5.71 -12.42 13.03
C GLY A 287 4.97 -11.74 11.88
N HIS A 288 3.65 -11.81 11.93
CA HIS A 288 2.78 -11.37 10.85
C HIS A 288 1.36 -11.15 11.36
N ALA A 289 0.61 -10.34 10.64
CA ALA A 289 -0.80 -10.08 10.90
C ALA A 289 -1.47 -9.48 9.66
N ASP A 290 -2.75 -9.76 9.48
CA ASP A 290 -3.63 -9.16 8.47
C ASP A 290 -4.92 -8.70 9.14
N LEU A 291 -5.24 -7.40 9.10
CA LEU A 291 -6.50 -6.86 9.64
C LEU A 291 -7.14 -5.87 8.66
N ARG A 292 -8.46 -5.74 8.77
CA ARG A 292 -9.31 -4.82 8.01
C ARG A 292 -10.06 -3.91 8.98
N GLU A 293 -9.98 -2.62 8.71
CA GLU A 293 -10.70 -1.57 9.43
C GLU A 293 -12.20 -1.59 9.07
N ARG A 294 -13.02 -0.92 9.89
CA ARG A 294 -14.40 -0.57 9.50
C ARG A 294 -14.40 0.31 8.24
N ASP A 295 -15.50 0.25 7.49
CA ASP A 295 -15.74 1.10 6.31
C ASP A 295 -15.65 2.58 6.70
N LEU A 296 -15.29 3.45 5.75
CA LEU A 296 -14.94 4.85 6.05
C LEU A 296 -15.99 5.54 6.93
N MET A 297 -17.27 5.43 6.57
CA MET A 297 -18.37 6.07 7.28
C MET A 297 -18.79 5.35 8.58
N ASP A 298 -18.25 4.15 8.83
CA ASP A 298 -18.54 3.33 10.02
C ASP A 298 -17.46 3.47 11.12
N ARG A 299 -16.35 4.16 10.85
CA ARG A 299 -15.28 4.35 11.85
C ARG A 299 -15.74 5.28 12.97
N ALA A 300 -15.55 4.86 14.22
CA ALA A 300 -15.88 5.69 15.38
C ALA A 300 -15.09 7.02 15.38
N ASP A 301 -13.80 6.96 15.06
CA ASP A 301 -12.90 8.10 14.94
C ASP A 301 -12.19 8.09 13.58
N LEU A 302 -12.43 9.12 12.76
CA LEU A 302 -11.82 9.28 11.44
C LEU A 302 -10.36 9.75 11.51
N SER A 303 -9.87 10.16 12.68
CA SER A 303 -8.49 10.62 12.86
C SER A 303 -7.49 9.47 13.14
N ALA A 304 -7.97 8.24 13.27
CA ALA A 304 -7.18 7.07 13.64
C ALA A 304 -7.49 5.87 12.73
N SER A 305 -6.62 4.85 12.78
CA SER A 305 -6.93 3.51 12.29
C SER A 305 -6.43 2.48 13.32
N PRO A 306 -7.26 2.18 14.34
CA PRO A 306 -6.91 1.20 15.36
C PRO A 306 -6.64 -0.20 14.78
N ALA A 307 -7.32 -0.62 13.69
CA ALA A 307 -7.04 -1.90 13.06
C ALA A 307 -5.61 -1.98 12.51
N SER A 308 -5.10 -0.89 11.92
CA SER A 308 -3.72 -0.82 11.43
C SER A 308 -2.70 -0.95 12.58
N VAL A 309 -2.98 -0.30 13.70
CA VAL A 309 -2.14 -0.38 14.91
C VAL A 309 -2.20 -1.77 15.52
N MET A 310 -3.38 -2.40 15.60
CA MET A 310 -3.56 -3.76 16.09
C MET A 310 -2.76 -4.76 15.24
N ALA A 311 -2.78 -4.63 13.91
CA ALA A 311 -2.01 -5.51 13.03
C ALA A 311 -0.51 -5.37 13.27
N ALA A 312 -0.01 -4.14 13.37
CA ALA A 312 1.41 -3.89 13.63
C ALA A 312 1.84 -4.44 15.01
N ARG A 313 1.04 -4.21 16.07
CA ARG A 313 1.32 -4.73 17.42
C ARG A 313 1.31 -6.26 17.43
N HIS A 314 0.30 -6.86 16.83
CA HIS A 314 0.14 -8.31 16.79
C HIS A 314 1.29 -8.99 16.04
N ALA A 315 1.73 -8.45 14.91
CA ALA A 315 2.90 -8.98 14.20
C ALA A 315 4.18 -8.93 15.08
N LEU A 316 4.37 -7.88 15.88
CA LEU A 316 5.48 -7.79 16.83
C LEU A 316 5.33 -8.78 18.00
N GLU A 317 4.12 -8.98 18.50
CA GLU A 317 3.79 -9.95 19.55
C GLU A 317 4.06 -11.39 19.09
N VAL A 318 3.65 -11.77 17.88
CA VAL A 318 3.95 -13.08 17.27
C VAL A 318 5.47 -13.29 17.17
N ALA A 319 6.22 -12.25 16.77
CA ALA A 319 7.68 -12.27 16.75
C ALA A 319 8.32 -12.31 18.15
N GLY A 320 7.57 -11.93 19.19
CA GLY A 320 8.05 -11.87 20.58
C GLY A 320 9.03 -10.73 20.82
N ILE A 321 8.88 -9.62 20.09
CA ILE A 321 9.75 -8.44 20.21
C ILE A 321 8.91 -7.16 20.37
N GLY A 322 9.54 -6.10 20.87
CA GLY A 322 8.97 -4.75 20.82
C GLY A 322 9.41 -4.00 19.56
N PHE A 323 8.75 -2.88 19.26
CA PHE A 323 9.16 -2.00 18.14
C PHE A 323 10.60 -1.50 18.30
N ASP A 324 11.06 -1.31 19.55
CA ASP A 324 12.44 -0.90 19.88
C ASP A 324 13.52 -1.93 19.54
N SER A 325 13.14 -3.17 19.25
CA SER A 325 14.05 -4.21 18.79
C SER A 325 14.24 -4.23 17.26
N LEU A 326 13.52 -3.37 16.52
CA LEU A 326 13.64 -3.28 15.06
C LEU A 326 14.86 -2.44 14.66
N GLU A 327 15.60 -2.94 13.68
CA GLU A 327 16.70 -2.20 13.05
C GLU A 327 16.25 -1.51 11.76
N PHE A 328 15.37 -2.19 11.01
CA PHE A 328 14.91 -1.74 9.70
C PHE A 328 13.39 -1.62 9.68
N VAL A 329 12.87 -0.49 9.20
CA VAL A 329 11.42 -0.26 9.13
C VAL A 329 11.05 0.25 7.76
N ASP A 330 10.01 -0.34 7.16
CA ASP A 330 9.29 0.26 6.04
C ASP A 330 7.80 0.39 6.35
N LEU A 331 7.35 1.64 6.49
CA LEU A 331 5.94 1.97 6.61
C LEU A 331 5.40 2.45 5.27
N TYR A 332 4.34 1.81 4.81
CA TYR A 332 3.64 2.22 3.59
C TYR A 332 3.18 3.68 3.67
N SER A 333 3.54 4.47 2.66
CA SER A 333 3.52 5.94 2.75
C SER A 333 2.89 6.63 1.52
N CYS A 334 1.75 6.15 1.01
CA CYS A 334 1.07 6.80 -0.13
C CYS A 334 0.68 8.26 0.16
N TYR A 335 0.38 8.53 1.42
CA TYR A 335 0.13 9.82 2.04
C TYR A 335 0.80 9.82 3.42
N PRO A 336 0.87 10.97 4.13
CA PRO A 336 1.42 11.04 5.48
C PRO A 336 0.62 10.24 6.53
N ILE A 337 -0.73 10.28 6.52
CA ILE A 337 -1.56 9.70 7.59
C ILE A 337 -1.34 8.22 7.93
N PRO A 338 -1.11 7.28 7.00
CA PRO A 338 -0.83 5.89 7.37
C PRO A 338 0.48 5.74 8.15
N VAL A 339 1.48 6.55 7.82
CA VAL A 339 2.76 6.58 8.54
C VAL A 339 2.57 7.21 9.90
N PHE A 340 1.88 8.36 9.98
CA PHE A 340 1.55 8.99 11.25
C PHE A 340 0.74 8.09 12.18
N THR A 341 -0.18 7.28 11.65
CA THR A 341 -0.98 6.36 12.45
C THR A 341 -0.11 5.37 13.22
N ILE A 342 0.90 4.81 12.57
CA ILE A 342 1.84 3.89 13.21
C ILE A 342 2.82 4.66 14.11
N ALA A 343 3.33 5.81 13.64
CA ALA A 343 4.23 6.64 14.42
C ALA A 343 3.62 7.09 15.75
N ASP A 344 2.38 7.58 15.74
CA ASP A 344 1.64 7.98 16.94
C ASP A 344 1.50 6.80 17.92
N ALA A 345 1.22 5.59 17.41
CA ALA A 345 0.99 4.42 18.24
C ALA A 345 2.25 3.85 18.91
N PHE A 346 3.41 4.00 18.27
CA PHE A 346 4.69 3.49 18.77
C PHE A 346 5.64 4.60 19.25
N GLY A 347 5.18 5.84 19.32
CA GLY A 347 5.98 6.98 19.79
C GLY A 347 7.14 7.33 18.88
N LEU A 348 7.00 7.11 17.57
CA LEU A 348 8.03 7.37 16.57
C LEU A 348 7.99 8.83 16.13
N THR A 349 9.16 9.38 15.84
CA THR A 349 9.33 10.72 15.30
C THR A 349 9.88 10.66 13.87
N ALA A 350 9.79 11.77 13.14
CA ALA A 350 10.33 11.84 11.78
C ALA A 350 11.85 11.65 11.73
N ASP A 351 12.56 11.97 12.81
CA ASP A 351 14.02 11.83 12.98
C ASP A 351 14.43 10.54 13.70
N ASP A 352 13.52 9.56 13.83
CA ASP A 352 13.83 8.25 14.39
C ASP A 352 15.08 7.66 13.71
N ARG A 353 16.06 7.25 14.51
CA ARG A 353 17.37 6.79 14.02
C ARG A 353 17.27 5.55 13.13
N ARG A 354 16.24 4.72 13.31
CA ARG A 354 15.97 3.54 12.48
C ARG A 354 15.49 3.93 11.08
N GLY A 355 14.98 5.16 10.94
CA GLY A 355 14.19 5.58 9.78
C GLY A 355 12.80 4.93 9.78
N LEU A 356 11.90 5.48 8.97
CA LEU A 356 10.54 4.94 8.78
C LEU A 356 10.35 4.30 7.40
N THR A 357 11.42 4.25 6.61
CA THR A 357 11.46 3.57 5.32
C THR A 357 12.88 3.10 5.01
N VAL A 358 12.98 1.94 4.36
CA VAL A 358 14.21 1.45 3.73
C VAL A 358 14.13 1.53 2.20
N THR A 359 12.93 1.73 1.65
CA THR A 359 12.70 1.82 0.21
C THR A 359 12.68 3.26 -0.31
N GLY A 360 12.15 4.20 0.48
CA GLY A 360 12.06 5.63 0.15
C GLY A 360 10.64 6.15 -0.07
N GLY A 361 9.61 5.34 0.15
CA GLY A 361 8.20 5.77 0.12
C GLY A 361 7.60 6.08 -1.25
N LEU A 362 6.28 5.94 -1.36
CA LEU A 362 5.57 6.00 -2.64
C LEU A 362 5.64 7.35 -3.39
N PRO A 363 5.74 8.53 -2.76
CA PRO A 363 5.89 9.79 -3.49
C PRO A 363 7.23 9.91 -4.22
N PHE A 364 8.28 9.21 -3.75
CA PHE A 364 9.67 9.42 -4.16
C PHE A 364 10.29 8.19 -4.80
N PHE A 365 10.30 7.05 -4.10
CA PHE A 365 10.65 5.75 -4.70
C PHE A 365 9.70 5.42 -5.86
N GLY A 366 8.45 5.84 -5.74
CA GLY A 366 7.40 5.54 -6.70
C GLY A 366 6.52 4.39 -6.21
N GLY A 367 5.21 4.54 -6.37
CA GLY A 367 4.23 3.52 -6.04
C GLY A 367 3.95 2.68 -7.26
N ALA A 368 4.53 1.48 -7.34
CA ALA A 368 4.15 0.43 -8.30
C ALA A 368 2.74 -0.11 -8.01
N GLY A 369 1.76 0.77 -7.99
CA GLY A 369 0.36 0.48 -7.73
C GLY A 369 0.17 -0.30 -6.44
N ASN A 370 -0.34 -1.52 -6.57
CA ASN A 370 -0.55 -2.43 -5.45
C ASN A 370 0.73 -3.10 -4.94
N ASN A 371 1.86 -2.96 -5.66
CA ASN A 371 3.07 -3.76 -5.45
C ASN A 371 4.22 -3.03 -4.71
N TYR A 372 4.02 -1.80 -4.21
CA TYR A 372 5.07 -1.09 -3.46
C TYR A 372 5.67 -1.95 -2.34
N SER A 373 4.83 -2.57 -1.52
CA SER A 373 5.28 -3.30 -0.33
C SER A 373 6.13 -4.53 -0.67
N MET A 374 6.07 -5.05 -1.91
CA MET A 374 6.97 -6.13 -2.32
C MET A 374 8.41 -5.65 -2.48
N HIS A 375 8.61 -4.39 -2.91
CA HIS A 375 9.92 -3.74 -2.91
C HIS A 375 10.43 -3.48 -1.49
N ALA A 376 9.53 -3.12 -0.56
CA ALA A 376 9.85 -2.99 0.85
C ALA A 376 10.33 -4.31 1.45
N ILE A 377 9.63 -5.41 1.19
CA ILE A 377 10.03 -6.75 1.64
C ILE A 377 11.38 -7.14 1.02
N ALA A 378 11.59 -6.92 -0.28
CA ALA A 378 12.88 -7.19 -0.94
C ALA A 378 14.05 -6.41 -0.31
N SER A 379 13.82 -5.14 0.02
CA SER A 379 14.81 -4.28 0.67
C SER A 379 15.11 -4.77 2.09
N VAL A 380 14.08 -5.05 2.89
CA VAL A 380 14.22 -5.57 4.26
C VAL A 380 14.93 -6.92 4.28
N VAL A 381 14.57 -7.86 3.41
CA VAL A 381 15.23 -9.18 3.28
C VAL A 381 16.72 -9.01 2.99
N SER A 382 17.08 -8.10 2.09
CA SER A 382 18.48 -7.81 1.76
C SER A 382 19.25 -7.25 2.96
N LEU A 383 18.63 -6.32 3.71
CA LEU A 383 19.24 -5.67 4.88
C LEU A 383 19.43 -6.64 6.05
N VAL A 384 18.43 -7.45 6.40
CA VAL A 384 18.54 -8.40 7.53
C VAL A 384 19.54 -9.53 7.24
N ARG A 385 19.73 -9.92 5.97
CA ARG A 385 20.82 -10.83 5.57
C ARG A 385 22.20 -10.20 5.75
N GLY A 386 22.32 -8.90 5.45
CA GLY A 386 23.55 -8.13 5.64
C GLY A 386 23.90 -7.87 7.11
N GLN A 387 22.92 -7.93 8.01
CA GLN A 387 23.10 -7.77 9.46
C GLN A 387 22.39 -8.90 10.22
N PRO A 388 22.93 -10.13 10.21
CA PRO A 388 22.32 -11.26 10.90
C PRO A 388 22.09 -10.98 12.39
N GLY A 389 20.90 -11.33 12.88
CA GLY A 389 20.46 -11.03 14.25
C GLY A 389 19.64 -9.74 14.38
N SER A 390 19.59 -8.90 13.34
CA SER A 390 18.61 -7.82 13.25
C SER A 390 17.20 -8.32 12.94
N CYS A 391 16.22 -7.45 13.17
CA CYS A 391 14.84 -7.62 12.74
C CYS A 391 14.42 -6.43 11.87
N GLY A 392 13.71 -6.72 10.79
CA GLY A 392 13.07 -5.71 9.94
C GLY A 392 11.55 -5.80 10.00
N PHE A 393 10.87 -4.67 9.85
CA PHE A 393 9.42 -4.58 9.82
C PHE A 393 8.94 -4.00 8.49
N VAL A 394 7.91 -4.62 7.92
CA VAL A 394 7.16 -4.05 6.79
C VAL A 394 5.70 -3.92 7.20
N GLY A 395 5.17 -2.70 7.08
CA GLY A 395 3.76 -2.40 7.25
C GLY A 395 3.14 -1.98 5.93
N ALA A 396 2.22 -2.80 5.41
CA ALA A 396 1.64 -2.66 4.09
C ALA A 396 0.17 -2.24 4.18
N ASN A 397 -0.16 -1.04 3.67
CA ASN A 397 -1.49 -0.46 3.74
C ASN A 397 -2.26 -0.62 2.41
N GLY A 398 -3.56 -0.93 2.50
CA GLY A 398 -4.48 -1.09 1.36
C GLY A 398 -5.77 -0.28 1.52
N GLY A 399 -6.32 0.19 0.39
CA GLY A 399 -7.51 1.03 0.38
C GLY A 399 -7.23 2.41 0.97
N VAL A 400 -8.07 2.86 1.89
CA VAL A 400 -7.97 4.15 2.60
C VAL A 400 -7.77 3.91 4.09
N MET A 401 -6.61 3.35 4.44
CA MET A 401 -6.36 2.72 5.75
C MET A 401 -7.43 1.66 6.07
N SER A 402 -7.86 0.93 5.03
CA SER A 402 -8.95 -0.04 5.14
C SER A 402 -8.41 -1.43 5.48
N LYS A 403 -7.18 -1.73 5.06
CA LYS A 403 -6.53 -3.03 5.26
C LYS A 403 -5.07 -2.78 5.62
N TYR A 404 -4.58 -3.50 6.61
CA TYR A 404 -3.18 -3.42 7.03
C TYR A 404 -2.62 -4.83 7.20
N SER A 405 -1.54 -5.10 6.48
CA SER A 405 -0.80 -6.35 6.54
C SER A 405 0.60 -6.04 7.05
N ALA A 406 1.04 -6.73 8.09
CA ALA A 406 2.32 -6.52 8.74
C ALA A 406 3.19 -7.79 8.69
N GLY A 407 4.50 -7.60 8.62
CA GLY A 407 5.49 -8.68 8.66
C GLY A 407 6.77 -8.26 9.39
N VAL A 408 7.30 -9.15 10.22
CA VAL A 408 8.58 -9.05 10.90
C VAL A 408 9.54 -10.09 10.33
N TYR A 409 10.69 -9.64 9.84
CA TYR A 409 11.65 -10.44 9.10
C TYR A 409 12.98 -10.53 9.84
N THR A 410 13.61 -11.71 9.84
CA THR A 410 14.95 -11.89 10.41
C THR A 410 15.72 -13.01 9.71
N ALA A 411 17.04 -12.90 9.66
CA ALA A 411 17.92 -13.99 9.23
C ALA A 411 18.20 -15.01 10.36
N ALA A 412 17.79 -14.71 11.60
CA ALA A 412 17.93 -15.64 12.71
C ALA A 412 16.93 -16.82 12.57
N PRO A 413 17.38 -18.08 12.68
CA PRO A 413 16.50 -19.25 12.63
C PRO A 413 15.29 -19.12 13.56
N THR A 414 14.09 -19.04 12.99
CA THR A 414 12.85 -18.79 13.73
C THR A 414 11.78 -19.81 13.29
N PRO A 415 11.18 -20.58 14.21
CA PRO A 415 10.09 -21.48 13.86
C PRO A 415 8.84 -20.69 13.47
N TRP A 416 8.01 -21.27 12.60
CA TRP A 416 6.71 -20.69 12.27
C TRP A 416 5.83 -20.55 13.52
N ARG A 417 5.13 -19.42 13.62
CA ARG A 417 4.09 -19.17 14.62
C ARG A 417 2.84 -18.69 13.91
N ALA A 418 1.71 -19.35 14.20
CA ALA A 418 0.42 -18.86 13.75
C ALA A 418 0.09 -17.55 14.49
N ASP A 419 -0.57 -16.64 13.79
CA ASP A 419 -1.12 -15.42 14.34
C ASP A 419 -2.60 -15.63 14.74
N ASP A 420 -3.15 -14.66 15.49
CA ASP A 420 -4.56 -14.57 15.91
C ASP A 420 -5.39 -13.48 15.18
N SER A 421 -5.06 -13.15 13.91
CA SER A 421 -5.79 -12.12 13.15
C SER A 421 -7.28 -12.40 13.04
N ALA A 422 -7.71 -13.66 13.01
CA ALA A 422 -9.13 -14.01 12.91
C ALA A 422 -9.93 -13.57 14.14
N ALA A 423 -9.39 -13.74 15.35
CA ALA A 423 -10.05 -13.29 16.58
C ALA A 423 -10.05 -11.75 16.67
N LEU A 424 -8.92 -11.12 16.34
CA LEU A 424 -8.80 -9.65 16.30
C LEU A 424 -9.74 -9.03 15.27
N GLN A 425 -9.91 -9.66 14.10
CA GLN A 425 -10.87 -9.21 13.09
C GLN A 425 -12.31 -9.30 13.60
N ALA A 426 -12.68 -10.38 14.30
CA ALA A 426 -14.01 -10.50 14.89
C ALA A 426 -14.29 -9.42 15.96
N GLU A 427 -13.26 -8.99 16.70
CA GLU A 427 -13.36 -7.83 17.60
C GLU A 427 -13.62 -6.54 16.82
N ILE A 428 -12.83 -6.26 15.77
CA ILE A 428 -12.98 -5.07 14.93
C ILE A 428 -14.38 -5.03 14.28
N ASP A 429 -14.84 -6.16 13.77
CA ASP A 429 -16.15 -6.28 13.12
C ASP A 429 -17.31 -6.04 14.10
N ALA A 430 -17.09 -6.22 15.41
CA ALA A 430 -18.07 -5.98 16.46
C ALA A 430 -18.05 -4.54 17.01
N TRP A 431 -17.12 -3.68 16.59
CA TRP A 431 -17.08 -2.29 17.02
C TRP A 431 -18.35 -1.52 16.61
N ALA A 432 -18.80 -0.65 17.51
CA ALA A 432 -19.94 0.21 17.24
C ALA A 432 -19.63 1.18 16.08
N ALA A 433 -20.55 1.25 15.12
CA ALA A 433 -20.51 2.21 14.02
C ALA A 433 -21.52 3.34 14.27
N PRO A 434 -21.20 4.59 13.93
CA PRO A 434 -22.18 5.67 13.96
C PRO A 434 -23.28 5.42 12.92
N GLU A 435 -24.52 5.74 13.29
CA GLU A 435 -25.63 5.71 12.34
C GLU A 435 -25.42 6.77 11.25
N GLN A 436 -25.88 6.47 10.03
CA GLN A 436 -25.71 7.35 8.87
C GLN A 436 -27.03 8.01 8.45
N ALA A 437 -26.97 9.28 8.07
CA ALA A 437 -28.06 10.05 7.49
C ALA A 437 -27.84 10.26 5.99
N PHE A 438 -28.39 9.36 5.16
CA PHE A 438 -28.34 9.46 3.70
C PHE A 438 -29.08 10.69 3.16
N VAL A 439 -30.14 11.10 3.84
CA VAL A 439 -30.90 12.32 3.57
C VAL A 439 -30.78 13.20 4.80
N ALA A 440 -29.84 14.15 4.76
CA ALA A 440 -29.56 15.04 5.88
C ALA A 440 -30.29 16.39 5.72
N ASP A 441 -31.05 16.80 6.73
CA ASP A 441 -31.70 18.12 6.82
C ASP A 441 -31.64 18.63 8.26
N GLY A 442 -31.03 19.79 8.47
CA GLY A 442 -30.98 20.45 9.77
C GLY A 442 -29.63 21.04 10.12
N TRP A 443 -29.51 21.47 11.38
CA TRP A 443 -28.25 21.94 11.96
C TRP A 443 -27.31 20.76 12.22
N ALA A 444 -26.03 20.98 11.94
CA ALA A 444 -24.98 19.99 12.01
C ALA A 444 -23.64 20.61 12.44
N VAL A 445 -22.70 19.73 12.80
CA VAL A 445 -21.32 20.08 13.09
C VAL A 445 -20.40 19.38 12.10
N VAL A 446 -19.39 20.08 11.58
CA VAL A 446 -18.35 19.50 10.72
C VAL A 446 -17.46 18.56 11.54
N GLU A 447 -17.39 17.28 11.16
CA GLU A 447 -16.51 16.27 11.78
C GLU A 447 -15.16 16.23 11.07
N THR A 448 -15.15 16.27 9.73
CA THR A 448 -13.95 16.46 8.92
C THR A 448 -14.31 17.00 7.53
N TYR A 449 -13.32 17.42 6.76
CA TYR A 449 -13.50 17.98 5.43
C TYR A 449 -12.29 17.74 4.52
N THR A 450 -12.49 17.98 3.23
CA THR A 450 -11.41 18.23 2.28
C THR A 450 -11.86 19.20 1.19
N VAL A 451 -10.91 19.87 0.55
CA VAL A 451 -11.13 20.71 -0.63
C VAL A 451 -10.32 20.13 -1.78
N LYS A 452 -11.01 19.69 -2.82
CA LYS A 452 -10.42 19.16 -4.05
C LYS A 452 -10.03 20.30 -4.97
N HIS A 453 -8.83 20.25 -5.55
CA HIS A 453 -8.32 21.27 -6.47
C HIS A 453 -8.20 20.72 -7.89
N GLY A 454 -9.06 21.23 -8.78
CA GLY A 454 -9.03 20.94 -10.21
C GLY A 454 -7.88 21.65 -10.92
N ARG A 455 -7.42 21.08 -12.03
CA ARG A 455 -6.37 21.71 -12.87
C ARG A 455 -6.86 22.96 -13.60
N ASP A 456 -8.18 23.11 -13.74
CA ASP A 456 -8.87 24.26 -14.31
C ASP A 456 -9.13 25.38 -13.28
N GLY A 457 -8.65 25.20 -12.03
CA GLY A 457 -8.89 26.13 -10.94
C GLY A 457 -10.19 25.90 -10.18
N SER A 458 -11.00 24.91 -10.57
CA SER A 458 -12.20 24.53 -9.82
C SER A 458 -11.83 24.03 -8.41
N ARG A 459 -12.64 24.38 -7.43
CA ARG A 459 -12.53 23.91 -6.04
C ARG A 459 -13.84 23.28 -5.61
N THR A 460 -13.78 22.07 -5.04
CA THR A 460 -14.97 21.37 -4.55
C THR A 460 -14.75 20.93 -3.11
N GLY A 461 -15.59 21.39 -2.20
CA GLY A 461 -15.58 20.98 -0.81
C GLY A 461 -16.37 19.68 -0.61
N VAL A 462 -15.82 18.77 0.20
CA VAL A 462 -16.52 17.60 0.73
C VAL A 462 -16.46 17.68 2.25
N VAL A 463 -17.61 17.50 2.89
CA VAL A 463 -17.78 17.53 4.34
C VAL A 463 -18.31 16.18 4.82
N ILE A 464 -17.72 15.65 5.88
CA ILE A 464 -18.37 14.69 6.75
C ILE A 464 -18.79 15.45 8.00
N GLY A 465 -20.07 15.36 8.35
CA GLY A 465 -20.63 16.06 9.50
C GLY A 465 -21.55 15.17 10.33
N ARG A 466 -21.95 15.68 11.50
CA ARG A 466 -22.90 15.04 12.41
C ARG A 466 -24.10 15.94 12.64
N LEU A 467 -25.30 15.40 12.53
CA LEU A 467 -26.54 16.13 12.81
C LEU A 467 -26.65 16.44 14.31
N GLU A 468 -27.01 17.67 14.68
CA GLU A 468 -27.20 18.05 16.09
C GLU A 468 -28.41 17.34 16.73
N ALA A 469 -29.37 16.90 15.92
CA ALA A 469 -30.61 16.29 16.39
C ALA A 469 -30.42 14.87 16.95
N ASP A 470 -29.50 14.09 16.37
CA ASP A 470 -29.40 12.64 16.61
C ASP A 470 -27.98 12.06 16.42
N ASP A 471 -26.95 12.92 16.24
CA ASP A 471 -25.55 12.55 16.04
C ASP A 471 -25.25 11.69 14.79
N ARG A 472 -26.24 11.47 13.91
CA ARG A 472 -26.03 10.68 12.69
C ARG A 472 -25.04 11.36 11.76
N ARG A 473 -24.12 10.57 11.22
CA ARG A 473 -23.09 11.02 10.29
C ARG A 473 -23.65 11.17 8.89
N PHE A 474 -23.28 12.21 8.18
CA PHE A 474 -23.60 12.40 6.77
C PHE A 474 -22.38 12.83 5.97
N ILE A 475 -22.43 12.62 4.66
CA ILE A 475 -21.52 13.24 3.69
C ILE A 475 -22.29 14.31 2.91
N ALA A 476 -21.63 15.41 2.59
CA ALA A 476 -22.22 16.51 1.83
C ALA A 476 -21.18 17.23 0.95
N VAL A 477 -21.68 17.85 -0.12
CA VAL A 477 -20.91 18.80 -0.93
C VAL A 477 -20.98 20.18 -0.29
N SER A 478 -19.87 20.92 -0.33
CA SER A 478 -19.78 22.28 0.21
C SER A 478 -19.08 23.21 -0.78
N ASP A 479 -19.38 24.51 -0.67
CA ASP A 479 -18.50 25.55 -1.21
C ASP A 479 -17.13 25.43 -0.53
N ALA A 480 -16.07 25.56 -1.31
CA ALA A 480 -14.71 25.48 -0.82
C ALA A 480 -14.34 26.70 0.05
N ASP A 481 -15.00 27.85 -0.13
CA ASP A 481 -14.72 29.05 0.67
C ASP A 481 -15.25 28.91 2.11
N LEU A 482 -16.35 28.16 2.31
CA LEU A 482 -16.82 27.75 3.64
C LEU A 482 -15.75 26.97 4.40
N LEU A 483 -14.94 26.19 3.68
CA LEU A 483 -13.88 25.35 4.23
C LEU A 483 -12.50 26.02 4.22
N GLY A 484 -12.40 27.28 3.76
CA GLY A 484 -11.14 28.03 3.67
C GLY A 484 -10.67 28.64 4.99
N GLY A 485 -11.50 28.62 6.03
CA GLY A 485 -11.18 29.15 7.35
C GLY A 485 -10.03 28.43 8.06
N ALA A 486 -9.52 29.04 9.14
CA ALA A 486 -8.42 28.49 9.92
C ALA A 486 -8.73 27.08 10.47
N GLU A 487 -9.93 26.89 11.01
CA GLU A 487 -10.43 25.58 11.47
C GLU A 487 -11.91 25.40 11.14
N PRO A 488 -12.24 24.66 10.06
CA PRO A 488 -13.62 24.30 9.74
C PRO A 488 -14.19 23.20 10.64
N ILE A 489 -13.36 22.34 11.23
CA ILE A 489 -13.83 21.21 12.05
C ILE A 489 -14.41 21.73 13.37
N GLY A 490 -15.55 21.18 13.78
CA GLY A 490 -16.30 21.64 14.95
C GLY A 490 -17.16 22.88 14.70
N THR A 491 -17.14 23.46 13.50
CA THR A 491 -18.03 24.58 13.16
C THR A 491 -19.45 24.10 12.90
N ARG A 492 -20.41 24.94 13.29
CA ARG A 492 -21.83 24.71 13.08
C ARG A 492 -22.23 25.11 11.66
N VAL A 493 -22.97 24.23 10.98
CA VAL A 493 -23.44 24.42 9.61
C VAL A 493 -24.88 23.96 9.45
N PHE A 494 -25.55 24.39 8.38
CA PHE A 494 -26.86 23.85 8.00
C PHE A 494 -26.70 22.94 6.78
N VAL A 495 -27.20 21.72 6.87
CA VAL A 495 -27.22 20.75 5.76
C VAL A 495 -28.64 20.61 5.23
N ARG A 496 -28.78 20.51 3.90
CA ARG A 496 -30.03 20.17 3.24
C ARG A 496 -29.79 19.21 2.08
N SER A 497 -30.61 18.18 1.99
CA SER A 497 -30.65 17.27 0.85
C SER A 497 -31.51 17.83 -0.29
N VAL A 498 -30.94 17.94 -1.48
CA VAL A 498 -31.64 18.36 -2.71
C VAL A 498 -31.24 17.42 -3.84
N ASP A 499 -32.25 16.78 -4.45
CA ASP A 499 -32.08 15.77 -5.52
C ASP A 499 -31.15 14.62 -5.13
N GLY A 500 -31.23 14.17 -3.87
CA GLY A 500 -30.40 13.08 -3.35
C GLY A 500 -28.96 13.47 -3.01
N ILE A 501 -28.60 14.76 -3.12
CA ILE A 501 -27.29 15.29 -2.76
C ILE A 501 -27.43 16.22 -1.56
N ASN A 502 -26.77 15.86 -0.46
CA ASN A 502 -26.64 16.70 0.72
C ASN A 502 -25.68 17.85 0.41
N ARG A 503 -26.10 19.06 0.75
CA ARG A 503 -25.30 20.28 0.58
C ARG A 503 -25.22 21.05 1.88
N VAL A 504 -24.03 21.56 2.18
CA VAL A 504 -23.80 22.46 3.31
C VAL A 504 -23.76 23.90 2.82
N SER A 505 -24.41 24.81 3.54
CA SER A 505 -24.40 26.26 3.26
C SER A 505 -24.04 27.07 4.51
N VAL A 506 -23.39 28.21 4.32
CA VAL A 506 -23.28 29.24 5.38
C VAL A 506 -24.67 29.86 5.53
N VAL A 507 -25.21 29.87 6.75
CA VAL A 507 -26.43 30.61 7.09
C VAL A 507 -26.04 31.93 7.74
#